data_AF-F0YNX2-F1
#
_entry.id   AF-F0YNX2-F1
#
_cell.length_a   1.000
_cell.length_b   1.000
_cell.length_c   1.000
_cell.angle_alpha   90.00
_cell.angle_beta   90.00
_cell.angle_gamma   90.00
#
_symmetry.space_group_name_H-M   'P 1'
#
loop_
_entity.id
_entity.type
_entity.pdbx_description
1 polymer ?
#
loop_
_entity_poly.entity_id
_entity_poly.type
_entity_poly.pdbx_seq_one_letter_code
_entity_poly.pdbx_strand_id
1 'polypeptide(L)'
;MSLSNSTHVKRKELLSPFNFAAFYLPYVLLESRRVLYLDTDAIVEGDVGELAHLDLGGAPAAAVEDCTQKVFKYINYELLERYDSGGRSKLGPMNRNAPRLWSRFGFTADAYSNETCVFNRGVVLFDCPRWRELRLTETIEDLVDAFVASRAKLWRGGISQPPFLLALAGRYFKLDMEWNVRGLG
;
A
#
# COMPACT_ATOMS: atom_id res chain seq x y z
N MET A 1 -16.80 3.39 6.64
CA MET A 1 -16.52 2.42 7.72
C MET A 1 -15.88 3.17 8.89
N SER A 2 -16.40 3.09 10.12
CA SER A 2 -15.84 3.88 11.23
C SER A 2 -14.59 3.21 11.79
N LEU A 3 -13.43 3.76 11.43
CA LEU A 3 -12.12 3.38 11.99
C LEU A 3 -12.00 3.70 13.50
N SER A 4 -12.98 4.39 14.09
CA SER A 4 -12.93 4.98 15.45
C SER A 4 -12.93 3.99 16.63
N ASN A 5 -13.25 2.71 16.42
CA ASN A 5 -13.46 1.73 17.51
C ASN A 5 -12.30 0.75 17.75
N SER A 6 -11.16 0.91 17.07
CA SER A 6 -10.01 0.01 17.28
C SER A 6 -9.17 0.45 18.49
N THR A 7 -9.29 -0.29 19.60
CA THR A 7 -8.56 -0.05 20.87
C THR A 7 -7.05 -0.30 20.80
N HIS A 8 -6.54 -0.77 19.66
CA HIS A 8 -5.15 -1.17 19.47
C HIS A 8 -4.28 -0.12 18.78
N VAL A 9 -4.88 0.94 18.24
CA VAL A 9 -4.16 2.03 17.58
C VAL A 9 -3.97 3.17 18.57
N LYS A 10 -2.77 3.29 19.12
CA LYS A 10 -2.43 4.33 20.12
C LYS A 10 -2.58 5.76 19.61
N ARG A 11 -2.45 6.00 18.30
CA ARG A 11 -2.59 7.32 17.67
C ARG A 11 -3.82 7.34 16.77
N LYS A 12 -4.92 7.95 17.25
CA LYS A 12 -6.18 8.05 16.50
C LYS A 12 -6.03 8.81 15.17
N GLU A 13 -5.07 9.72 15.07
CA GLU A 13 -4.69 10.42 13.83
C GLU A 13 -4.39 9.44 12.67
N LEU A 14 -3.82 8.26 12.97
CA LEU A 14 -3.46 7.25 11.97
C LEU A 14 -4.67 6.56 11.35
N LEU A 15 -5.85 6.70 11.96
CA LEU A 15 -7.14 6.21 11.49
C LEU A 15 -7.87 7.25 10.63
N SER A 16 -7.29 8.43 10.42
CA SER A 16 -7.87 9.44 9.54
C SER A 16 -8.00 8.88 8.11
N PRO A 17 -9.20 8.93 7.49
CA PRO A 17 -9.39 8.57 6.08
C PRO A 17 -8.48 9.36 5.13
N PHE A 18 -7.99 10.53 5.54
CA PHE A 18 -7.05 11.30 4.74
C PHE A 18 -5.70 10.60 4.55
N ASN A 19 -5.26 9.76 5.50
CA ASN A 19 -4.05 8.92 5.32
C ASN A 19 -4.19 7.88 4.21
N PHE A 20 -5.42 7.72 3.72
CA PHE A 20 -5.85 6.75 2.73
C PHE A 20 -6.24 7.44 1.40
N ALA A 21 -6.24 8.78 1.34
CA ALA A 21 -6.75 9.52 0.19
C ALA A 21 -6.03 9.18 -1.13
N ALA A 22 -4.70 9.10 -1.10
CA ALA A 22 -3.88 8.90 -2.29
C ALA A 22 -4.26 7.61 -3.08
N PHE A 23 -4.62 6.53 -2.39
CA PHE A 23 -4.97 5.28 -3.09
C PHE A 23 -6.41 5.22 -3.57
N TYR A 24 -7.29 6.10 -3.08
CA TYR A 24 -8.64 6.21 -3.64
C TYR A 24 -8.63 7.01 -4.95
N LEU A 25 -7.60 7.82 -5.21
CA LEU A 25 -7.52 8.64 -6.43
C LEU A 25 -7.76 7.85 -7.72
N PRO A 26 -7.12 6.70 -7.98
CA PRO A 26 -7.34 5.94 -9.21
C PRO A 26 -8.73 5.29 -9.29
N TYR A 27 -9.40 5.13 -8.15
CA TYR A 27 -10.75 4.59 -8.06
C TYR A 27 -11.82 5.67 -8.29
N VAL A 28 -11.63 6.86 -7.70
CA VAL A 28 -12.62 7.95 -7.78
C VAL A 28 -12.50 8.77 -9.06
N LEU A 29 -11.29 8.93 -9.61
CA LEU A 29 -11.05 9.65 -10.87
C LEU A 29 -11.23 8.71 -12.06
N LEU A 30 -12.49 8.38 -12.36
CA LEU A 30 -12.85 7.36 -13.36
C LEU A 30 -12.40 7.73 -14.78
N GLU A 31 -12.45 9.01 -15.14
CA GLU A 31 -12.12 9.51 -16.48
C GLU A 31 -10.61 9.70 -16.69
N SER A 32 -9.83 9.76 -15.62
CA SER A 32 -8.38 9.95 -15.70
C SER A 32 -7.70 8.62 -16.05
N ARG A 33 -6.82 8.63 -17.06
CA ARG A 33 -5.93 7.50 -17.38
C ARG A 33 -4.70 7.46 -16.46
N ARG A 34 -4.13 8.64 -16.18
CA ARG A 34 -2.95 8.84 -15.35
C ARG A 34 -3.28 9.84 -14.24
N VAL A 35 -2.78 9.59 -13.02
CA VAL A 35 -2.86 10.54 -11.90
C VAL A 35 -1.49 10.59 -11.23
N LEU A 36 -0.90 11.78 -11.14
CA LEU A 36 0.29 12.02 -10.34
C LEU A 36 -0.12 12.53 -8.97
N TYR A 37 0.22 11.80 -7.92
CA TYR A 37 0.10 12.22 -6.53
C TYR A 37 1.44 12.77 -6.04
N LEU A 38 1.38 13.91 -5.37
CA LEU A 38 2.49 14.54 -4.67
C LEU A 38 2.05 14.81 -3.22
N ASP A 39 2.89 14.47 -2.24
CA ASP A 39 2.65 14.87 -0.85
C ASP A 39 2.66 16.40 -0.73
N THR A 40 1.95 16.93 0.27
CA THR A 40 1.78 18.39 0.46
C THR A 40 3.06 19.12 0.85
N ASP A 41 4.11 18.38 1.22
CA ASP A 41 5.43 18.88 1.59
C ASP A 41 6.47 18.69 0.46
N ALA A 42 6.04 18.30 -0.74
CA ALA A 42 6.91 18.20 -1.90
C ALA A 42 7.18 19.56 -2.56
N ILE A 43 8.44 19.79 -2.95
CA ILE A 43 8.83 20.90 -3.83
C ILE A 43 9.18 20.30 -5.20
N VAL A 44 8.65 20.90 -6.26
CA VAL A 44 8.88 20.47 -7.64
C VAL A 44 9.89 21.41 -8.29
N GLU A 45 11.03 20.86 -8.70
CA GLU A 45 12.13 21.62 -9.34
C GLU A 45 12.23 21.39 -10.87
N GLY A 46 11.33 20.60 -11.46
CA GLY A 46 11.34 20.24 -12.89
C GLY A 46 9.94 20.05 -13.49
N ASP A 47 9.88 19.68 -14.78
CA ASP A 47 8.60 19.45 -15.46
C ASP A 47 8.05 18.04 -15.14
N VAL A 48 7.00 18.00 -14.32
CA VAL A 48 6.31 16.74 -13.98
C VAL A 48 5.55 16.13 -15.16
N GLY A 49 5.33 16.89 -16.23
CA GLY A 49 4.69 16.41 -17.46
C GLY A 49 5.45 15.27 -18.13
N GLU A 50 6.77 15.16 -17.90
CA GLU A 50 7.59 14.05 -18.39
C GLU A 50 7.06 12.67 -17.94
N LEU A 51 6.49 12.59 -16.74
CA LEU A 51 5.89 11.36 -16.22
C LEU A 51 4.57 10.96 -16.91
N ALA A 52 3.87 11.89 -17.55
CA ALA A 52 2.56 11.62 -18.15
C ALA A 52 2.63 10.58 -19.27
N HIS A 53 3.76 10.54 -19.99
CA HIS A 53 4.00 9.66 -21.14
C HIS A 53 4.86 8.45 -20.81
N LEU A 54 5.31 8.30 -19.56
CA LEU A 54 6.11 7.17 -19.13
C LEU A 54 5.35 5.84 -19.37
N ASP A 55 6.03 4.91 -20.04
CA ASP A 55 5.56 3.54 -20.18
C ASP A 55 5.84 2.78 -18.88
N LEU A 56 4.78 2.33 -18.22
CA LEU A 56 4.87 1.62 -16.95
C LEU A 56 5.03 0.10 -17.13
N GLY A 57 5.11 -0.41 -18.38
CA GLY A 57 5.29 -1.83 -18.64
C GLY A 57 4.18 -2.70 -18.06
N GLY A 58 2.95 -2.17 -18.00
CA GLY A 58 1.79 -2.83 -17.40
C GLY A 58 1.72 -2.77 -15.87
N ALA A 59 2.60 -2.01 -15.21
CA ALA A 59 2.52 -1.77 -13.78
C ALA A 59 1.36 -0.79 -13.44
N PRO A 60 0.57 -1.05 -12.38
CA PRO A 60 -0.50 -0.17 -11.90
C PRO A 60 -0.02 1.18 -11.34
N ALA A 61 1.24 1.30 -10.95
CA ALA A 61 1.79 2.52 -10.40
C ALA A 61 3.31 2.62 -10.65
N ALA A 62 3.84 3.83 -10.54
CA ALA A 62 5.27 4.12 -10.49
C ALA A 62 5.61 4.91 -9.23
N ALA A 63 6.73 4.57 -8.60
CA ALA A 63 7.23 5.23 -7.39
C ALA A 63 8.75 5.04 -7.27
N VAL A 64 9.40 5.90 -6.48
CA VAL A 64 10.83 5.78 -6.18
C VAL A 64 11.05 4.75 -5.08
N GLU A 65 11.99 3.83 -5.28
CA GLU A 65 12.42 2.90 -4.24
C GLU A 65 13.28 3.57 -3.18
N ASP A 66 13.05 3.22 -1.92
CA ASP A 66 13.90 3.53 -0.79
C ASP A 66 14.44 2.24 -0.17
N CYS A 67 15.63 1.82 -0.61
CA CYS A 67 16.27 0.62 -0.10
C CYS A 67 16.94 0.78 1.28
N THR A 68 16.98 1.99 1.84
CA THR A 68 17.41 2.20 3.25
C THR A 68 16.38 1.62 4.24
N GLN A 69 15.15 1.44 3.76
CA GLN A 69 14.04 0.85 4.47
C GLN A 69 13.62 -0.45 3.79
N LYS A 70 13.36 -1.47 4.60
CA LYS A 70 12.99 -2.81 4.12
C LYS A 70 11.60 -3.16 4.59
N VAL A 71 10.84 -3.90 3.78
CA VAL A 71 9.42 -4.17 4.05
C VAL A 71 9.21 -4.91 5.38
N PHE A 72 10.13 -5.78 5.81
CA PHE A 72 10.05 -6.49 7.11
C PHE A 72 9.98 -5.56 8.34
N LYS A 73 10.47 -4.31 8.22
CA LYS A 73 10.35 -3.31 9.30
C LYS A 73 8.90 -2.92 9.54
N TYR A 74 8.07 -3.02 8.49
CA TYR A 74 6.67 -2.63 8.48
C TYR A 74 5.76 -3.84 8.62
N ILE A 75 6.06 -4.97 7.99
CA ILE A 75 5.15 -6.12 7.91
C ILE A 75 5.62 -7.27 8.79
N ASN A 76 4.71 -7.84 9.56
CA ASN A 76 4.96 -9.09 10.28
C ASN A 76 4.44 -10.27 9.45
N TYR A 77 5.28 -10.79 8.54
CA TYR A 77 4.92 -11.89 7.65
C TYR A 77 4.49 -13.15 8.40
N GLU A 78 5.15 -13.48 9.51
CA GLU A 78 4.78 -14.65 10.33
C GLU A 78 3.35 -14.54 10.89
N LEU A 79 2.97 -13.37 11.42
CA LEU A 79 1.61 -13.16 11.91
C LEU A 79 0.59 -13.09 10.78
N LEU A 80 0.94 -12.49 9.65
CA LEU A 80 0.09 -12.41 8.47
C LEU A 80 -0.19 -13.80 7.88
N GLU A 81 0.82 -14.66 7.79
CA GLU A 81 0.69 -16.07 7.38
C GLU A 81 -0.14 -16.89 8.36
N ARG A 82 0.00 -16.67 9.67
CA ARG A 82 -0.82 -17.34 10.69
C ARG A 82 -2.28 -16.93 10.60
N TYR A 83 -2.55 -15.65 10.37
CA TYR A 83 -3.91 -15.14 10.13
C TYR A 83 -4.50 -15.78 8.87
N ASP A 84 -3.70 -15.85 7.80
CA ASP A 84 -4.10 -16.43 6.53
C ASP A 84 -4.36 -17.95 6.59
N SER A 85 -3.54 -18.68 7.33
CA SER A 85 -3.61 -20.14 7.47
C SER A 85 -4.72 -20.62 8.42
N GLY A 86 -5.55 -19.71 8.96
CA GLY A 86 -6.60 -20.06 9.91
C GLY A 86 -6.07 -20.45 11.31
N GLY A 87 -4.90 -19.92 11.70
CA GLY A 87 -4.25 -20.21 12.98
C GLY A 87 -5.12 -19.85 14.20
N ARG A 88 -5.48 -20.88 14.98
CA ARG A 88 -6.37 -20.90 16.16
C ARG A 88 -6.49 -19.61 17.00
N SER A 89 -7.75 -19.22 17.21
CA SER A 89 -8.37 -18.77 18.49
C SER A 89 -8.03 -17.39 19.09
N LYS A 90 -7.04 -16.63 18.61
CA LYS A 90 -6.77 -15.29 19.19
C LYS A 90 -6.93 -14.10 18.24
N LEU A 91 -7.19 -14.32 16.95
CA LEU A 91 -7.26 -13.27 15.93
C LEU A 91 -8.68 -12.95 15.39
N GLY A 92 -9.76 -13.26 16.14
CA GLY A 92 -11.13 -12.90 15.75
C GLY A 92 -11.91 -14.02 15.03
N PRO A 93 -13.18 -13.75 14.64
CA PRO A 93 -14.09 -14.77 14.09
C PRO A 93 -13.59 -15.33 12.75
N MET A 94 -13.63 -16.66 12.64
CA MET A 94 -13.05 -17.44 11.55
C MET A 94 -14.01 -17.50 10.34
N ASN A 95 -13.60 -16.99 9.17
CA ASN A 95 -14.33 -17.22 7.91
C ASN A 95 -13.67 -18.36 7.12
N ARG A 96 -14.22 -19.58 7.23
CA ARG A 96 -13.66 -20.79 6.60
C ARG A 96 -13.78 -20.83 5.07
N ASN A 97 -14.58 -19.95 4.48
CA ASN A 97 -14.84 -19.88 3.04
C ASN A 97 -14.11 -18.73 2.35
N ALA A 98 -13.40 -17.87 3.11
CA ALA A 98 -12.59 -16.83 2.52
C ALA A 98 -11.35 -17.45 1.87
N PRO A 99 -11.06 -17.16 0.58
CA PRO A 99 -9.77 -17.54 0.01
C PRO A 99 -8.66 -16.89 0.83
N ARG A 100 -7.58 -17.65 1.03
CA ARG A 100 -6.35 -17.16 1.66
C ARG A 100 -6.00 -15.77 1.10
N LEU A 101 -5.76 -14.76 1.94
CA LEU A 101 -5.20 -13.44 1.63
C LEU A 101 -4.16 -13.54 0.51
N TRP A 102 -3.24 -14.49 0.59
CA TRP A 102 -2.16 -14.65 -0.37
C TRP A 102 -2.65 -14.97 -1.79
N SER A 103 -3.58 -15.91 -1.91
CA SER A 103 -4.20 -16.26 -3.19
C SER A 103 -5.25 -15.22 -3.62
N ARG A 104 -5.91 -14.57 -2.65
CA ARG A 104 -6.95 -13.56 -2.86
C ARG A 104 -6.39 -12.26 -3.43
N PHE A 105 -5.20 -11.84 -3.00
CA PHE A 105 -4.57 -10.56 -3.40
C PHE A 105 -3.39 -10.74 -4.38
N GLY A 106 -3.06 -12.00 -4.70
CA GLY A 106 -2.10 -12.36 -5.74
C GLY A 106 -0.68 -11.90 -5.44
N PHE A 107 -0.28 -11.81 -4.16
CA PHE A 107 1.05 -11.32 -3.77
C PHE A 107 2.17 -12.16 -4.41
N THR A 108 3.21 -11.49 -4.91
CA THR A 108 4.37 -12.15 -5.53
C THR A 108 5.38 -12.60 -4.47
N ALA A 109 6.32 -13.48 -4.82
CA ALA A 109 7.39 -13.89 -3.89
C ALA A 109 8.20 -12.68 -3.37
N ASP A 110 8.38 -11.65 -4.20
CA ASP A 110 9.02 -10.39 -3.82
C ASP A 110 8.28 -9.65 -2.71
N ALA A 111 6.97 -9.86 -2.58
CA ALA A 111 6.20 -9.30 -1.47
C ALA A 111 6.61 -9.86 -0.10
N TYR A 112 7.34 -10.98 -0.04
CA TYR A 112 7.74 -11.66 1.19
C TYR A 112 9.24 -11.61 1.48
N SER A 113 10.04 -11.14 0.54
CA SER A 113 11.47 -11.05 0.78
C SER A 113 11.74 -9.98 1.82
N ASN A 114 12.45 -10.36 2.89
CA ASN A 114 12.95 -9.39 3.87
C ASN A 114 13.91 -8.38 3.22
N GLU A 115 14.44 -8.69 2.04
CA GLU A 115 15.31 -7.78 1.29
C GLU A 115 14.56 -6.79 0.40
N THR A 116 13.24 -6.93 0.27
CA THR A 116 12.41 -6.02 -0.54
C THR A 116 12.48 -4.61 0.03
N CYS A 117 12.84 -3.67 -0.84
CA CYS A 117 12.85 -2.25 -0.53
C CYS A 117 11.41 -1.75 -0.38
N VAL A 118 11.20 -0.75 0.46
CA VAL A 118 9.95 0.01 0.38
C VAL A 118 10.04 1.00 -0.76
N PHE A 119 8.90 1.50 -1.23
CA PHE A 119 8.88 2.67 -2.09
C PHE A 119 8.39 3.89 -1.29
N ASN A 120 8.88 5.07 -1.67
CA ASN A 120 8.43 6.33 -1.12
C ASN A 120 7.06 6.68 -1.72
N ARG A 121 6.07 6.97 -0.87
CA ARG A 121 4.70 7.29 -1.30
C ARG A 121 4.47 8.77 -1.58
N GLY A 122 5.47 9.63 -1.35
CA GLY A 122 5.32 11.08 -1.52
C GLY A 122 5.25 11.53 -2.96
N VAL A 123 5.64 10.67 -3.91
CA VAL A 123 5.45 10.86 -5.34
C VAL A 123 5.04 9.53 -5.94
N VAL A 124 3.82 9.46 -6.46
CA VAL A 124 3.27 8.23 -7.06
C VAL A 124 2.52 8.57 -8.33
N LEU A 125 2.90 7.94 -9.44
CA LEU A 125 2.15 8.00 -10.69
C LEU A 125 1.27 6.76 -10.80
N PHE A 126 -0.04 6.93 -10.94
CA PHE A 126 -0.99 5.83 -11.07
C PHE A 126 -1.40 5.59 -12.53
N ASP A 127 -1.47 4.33 -12.93
CA ASP A 127 -2.25 3.87 -14.09
C ASP A 127 -3.65 3.49 -13.60
N CYS A 128 -4.62 4.39 -13.80
CA CYS A 128 -5.94 4.20 -13.20
C CYS A 128 -6.71 3.01 -13.78
N PRO A 129 -6.72 2.78 -15.11
CA PRO A 129 -7.28 1.55 -15.68
C PRO A 129 -6.66 0.28 -15.09
N ARG A 130 -5.32 0.18 -15.07
CA ARG A 130 -4.63 -1.00 -14.56
C ARG A 130 -4.84 -1.20 -13.06
N TRP A 131 -4.86 -0.11 -12.29
CA TRP A 131 -5.17 -0.14 -10.86
C TRP A 131 -6.56 -0.73 -10.58
N ARG A 132 -7.57 -0.29 -11.34
CA ARG A 132 -8.95 -0.78 -11.24
C ARG A 132 -9.10 -2.22 -11.72
N GLU A 133 -8.47 -2.58 -12.83
CA GLU A 133 -8.44 -3.95 -13.35
C GLU A 133 -7.92 -4.94 -12.29
N LEU A 134 -6.86 -4.54 -11.58
CA LEU A 134 -6.26 -5.33 -10.51
C LEU A 134 -6.97 -5.21 -9.15
N ARG A 135 -8.01 -4.36 -9.04
CA ARG A 135 -8.82 -4.16 -7.83
C ARG A 135 -7.98 -3.84 -6.59
N LEU A 136 -7.00 -2.95 -6.76
CA LEU A 136 -6.02 -2.65 -5.72
C LEU A 136 -6.60 -1.79 -4.59
N THR A 137 -7.61 -0.97 -4.86
CA THR A 137 -8.32 -0.22 -3.80
C THR A 137 -9.01 -1.19 -2.85
N GLU A 138 -9.76 -2.15 -3.39
CA GLU A 138 -10.45 -3.17 -2.60
C GLU A 138 -9.46 -4.07 -1.85
N THR A 139 -8.31 -4.38 -2.46
CA THR A 139 -7.22 -5.10 -1.80
C THR A 139 -6.73 -4.36 -0.54
N ILE A 140 -6.54 -3.04 -0.63
CA ILE A 140 -6.12 -2.22 0.50
C ILE A 140 -7.22 -2.20 1.58
N GLU A 141 -8.48 -2.04 1.18
CA GLU A 141 -9.62 -2.06 2.12
C GLU A 141 -9.70 -3.38 2.88
N ASP A 142 -9.63 -4.51 2.17
CA ASP A 142 -9.64 -5.85 2.77
C ASP A 142 -8.47 -6.08 3.74
N LEU A 143 -7.28 -5.56 3.43
CA LEU A 143 -6.12 -5.62 4.31
C LEU A 143 -6.36 -4.82 5.59
N VAL A 144 -6.87 -3.59 5.46
CA VAL A 144 -7.20 -2.74 6.60
C VAL A 144 -8.26 -3.42 7.49
N ASP A 145 -9.28 -4.03 6.89
CA ASP A 145 -10.30 -4.78 7.60
C ASP A 145 -9.73 -5.99 8.34
N ALA A 146 -8.84 -6.75 7.70
CA ALA A 146 -8.13 -7.86 8.34
C ALA A 146 -7.30 -7.38 9.54
N PHE A 147 -6.60 -6.26 9.42
CA PHE A 147 -5.84 -5.68 10.52
C PHE A 147 -6.74 -5.27 11.69
N VAL A 148 -7.84 -4.58 11.41
CA VAL A 148 -8.81 -4.15 12.43
C VAL A 148 -9.46 -5.36 13.10
N ALA A 149 -9.85 -6.39 12.34
CA ALA A 149 -10.51 -7.60 12.85
C ALA A 149 -9.56 -8.48 13.67
N SER A 150 -8.29 -8.57 13.26
CA SER A 150 -7.31 -9.49 13.85
C SER A 150 -7.02 -9.24 15.33
N ARG A 151 -7.25 -8.02 15.84
CA ARG A 151 -6.77 -7.54 17.16
C ARG A 151 -5.27 -7.79 17.41
N ALA A 152 -4.52 -8.08 16.35
CA ALA A 152 -3.10 -8.38 16.35
C ALA A 152 -2.34 -7.30 15.60
N LYS A 153 -1.07 -7.11 15.94
CA LYS A 153 -0.20 -6.18 15.23
C LYS A 153 0.36 -6.85 13.98
N LEU A 154 -0.49 -7.04 12.96
CA LEU A 154 -0.05 -7.63 11.67
C LEU A 154 1.06 -6.79 11.01
N TRP A 155 1.12 -5.50 11.31
CA TRP A 155 2.19 -4.59 10.88
C TRP A 155 2.49 -3.49 11.90
N ARG A 156 3.55 -2.73 11.62
CA ARG A 156 4.14 -1.65 12.42
C ARG A 156 4.27 -0.38 11.58
N GLY A 157 4.58 0.75 12.22
CA GLY A 157 4.91 2.01 11.52
C GLY A 157 3.71 2.84 11.07
N GLY A 158 2.48 2.34 11.13
CA GLY A 158 1.27 3.06 10.75
C GLY A 158 0.15 2.11 10.35
N ILE A 159 -0.95 2.65 9.83
CA ILE A 159 -2.07 1.84 9.30
C ILE A 159 -2.11 1.87 7.79
N SER A 160 -1.80 3.01 7.14
CA SER A 160 -1.95 3.16 5.69
C SER A 160 -0.76 2.65 4.87
N GLN A 161 0.48 2.83 5.36
CA GLN A 161 1.68 2.46 4.59
C GLN A 161 1.79 0.95 4.34
N PRO A 162 1.60 0.05 5.34
CA PRO A 162 1.80 -1.38 5.10
C PRO A 162 0.81 -2.00 4.08
N PRO A 163 -0.51 -1.68 4.10
CA PRO A 163 -1.44 -2.10 3.05
C PRO A 163 -1.03 -1.62 1.66
N PHE A 164 -0.50 -0.39 1.55
CA PHE A 164 -0.06 0.17 0.28
C PHE A 164 1.18 -0.55 -0.27
N LEU A 165 2.16 -0.81 0.61
CA LEU A 165 3.35 -1.61 0.28
C LEU A 165 2.98 -3.02 -0.18
N LEU A 166 2.04 -3.67 0.52
CA LEU A 166 1.54 -4.99 0.13
C LEU A 166 0.85 -4.96 -1.23
N ALA A 167 -0.10 -4.05 -1.43
CA ALA A 167 -0.90 -3.97 -2.65
C ALA A 167 -0.04 -3.77 -3.91
N LEU A 168 1.07 -3.04 -3.79
CA LEU A 168 2.02 -2.79 -4.87
C LEU A 168 3.25 -3.70 -4.86
N ALA A 169 3.40 -4.60 -3.89
CA ALA A 169 4.61 -5.40 -3.76
C ALA A 169 4.90 -6.20 -5.05
N GLY A 170 6.09 -5.97 -5.61
CA GLY A 170 6.56 -6.59 -6.85
C GLY A 170 5.79 -6.20 -8.12
N ARG A 171 4.95 -5.15 -8.08
CA ARG A 171 4.11 -4.72 -9.22
C ARG A 171 4.05 -3.22 -9.42
N TYR A 172 5.13 -2.49 -9.13
CA TYR A 172 5.24 -1.08 -9.49
C TYR A 172 6.45 -0.85 -10.39
N PHE A 173 6.37 0.20 -11.20
CA PHE A 173 7.49 0.70 -11.96
C PHE A 173 8.41 1.51 -11.04
N LYS A 174 9.71 1.29 -11.12
CA LYS A 174 10.72 1.94 -10.28
C LYS A 174 11.17 3.23 -10.96
N LEU A 175 10.79 4.37 -10.39
CA LEU A 175 11.26 5.66 -10.86
C LEU A 175 12.71 5.91 -10.39
N ASP A 176 13.44 6.70 -11.16
CA ASP A 176 14.75 7.21 -10.77
C ASP A 176 14.67 8.05 -9.49
N MET A 177 15.72 8.01 -8.67
CA MET A 177 15.72 8.65 -7.34
C MET A 177 15.47 10.16 -7.37
N GLU A 178 15.78 10.82 -8.49
CA GLU A 178 15.54 12.26 -8.70
C GLU A 178 14.05 12.65 -8.59
N TRP A 179 13.13 11.73 -8.87
CA TRP A 179 11.69 11.97 -8.79
C TRP A 179 11.18 12.07 -7.34
N ASN A 180 11.96 11.69 -6.34
CA ASN A 180 11.57 11.78 -4.93
C ASN A 180 12.80 11.79 -4.01
N VAL A 181 13.44 12.96 -3.90
CA VAL A 181 14.61 13.18 -3.05
C VAL A 181 14.17 13.56 -1.63
N ARG A 182 14.76 12.92 -0.61
CA ARG A 182 14.50 13.24 0.80
C ARG A 182 15.42 14.32 1.33
N GLY A 183 14.96 15.08 2.33
CA GLY A 183 15.83 15.91 3.17
C GLY A 183 16.15 17.30 2.61
N LEU A 184 15.29 17.83 1.74
CA LEU A 184 15.35 19.23 1.30
C LEU A 184 14.69 20.21 2.29
N GLY A 185 14.24 19.71 3.46
CA GLY A 185 13.67 20.46 4.58
C GLY A 185 13.87 19.75 5.91
#